data_AF-A0A6J8BEX5-F1
#
_entry.id   AF-A0A6J8BEX5-F1
#
_cell.length_a   1.000
_cell.length_b   1.000
_cell.length_c   1.000
_cell.angle_alpha   90.00
_cell.angle_beta   90.00
_cell.angle_gamma   90.00
#
_symmetry.space_group_name_H-M   'P 1'
#
loop_
_entity.id
_entity.type
_entity.pdbx_description
1 polymer ?
#
loop_
_entity_poly.entity_id
_entity_poly.type
_entity_poly.pdbx_seq_one_letter_code
_entity_poly.pdbx_strand_id
1 'polypeptide(L)'
;MASHDSFDIERLNKLFHSCIKDDDTIDMDEYVNAYEELSKLFHILGSVFSFVNSDVVEKVGILRDYRKSPEASDYETIEKMIKYEVANKITDNKKKASGSRTLLRLHRALEFTSRLMHDVKVADEHDKMSHITKEAYDATLSKHHPWLIRKGVHVAVYTLPTRKHFIEKLKAKDPVQGLEYLGKTADIQQRIFNVTEAIYTREDLHGLP
;
A
#
# COMPACT_ATOMS: atom_id res chain seq x y z
N MET A 1 -9.00 -24.48 -13.50
CA MET A 1 -8.33 -23.22 -13.87
C MET A 1 -8.60 -22.25 -12.75
N ALA A 2 -7.61 -21.92 -11.92
CA ALA A 2 -7.83 -21.01 -10.80
C ALA A 2 -8.15 -19.62 -11.34
N SER A 3 -9.24 -19.03 -10.86
CA SER A 3 -9.58 -17.62 -11.05
C SER A 3 -8.36 -16.78 -10.73
N HIS A 4 -7.78 -16.08 -11.72
CA HIS A 4 -6.93 -14.93 -11.43
C HIS A 4 -7.86 -13.85 -10.88
N ASP A 5 -8.09 -13.91 -9.56
CA ASP A 5 -9.05 -13.10 -8.83
C ASP A 5 -8.86 -11.62 -9.19
N SER A 6 -9.82 -11.09 -9.92
CA SER A 6 -9.87 -9.67 -10.26
C SER A 6 -10.19 -8.88 -8.99
N PHE A 7 -9.60 -7.68 -8.88
CA PHE A 7 -9.74 -6.76 -7.74
C PHE A 7 -11.20 -6.59 -7.25
N ASP A 8 -11.37 -6.52 -5.93
CA ASP A 8 -12.64 -6.26 -5.24
C ASP A 8 -12.44 -5.26 -4.08
N ILE A 9 -13.10 -4.09 -4.16
CA ILE A 9 -12.93 -3.01 -3.16
C ILE A 9 -13.52 -3.36 -1.78
N GLU A 10 -14.58 -4.15 -1.72
CA GLU A 10 -15.18 -4.57 -0.45
C GLU A 10 -14.27 -5.56 0.26
N ARG A 11 -13.70 -6.51 -0.49
CA ARG A 11 -12.68 -7.44 0.03
C ARG A 11 -11.46 -6.68 0.53
N LEU A 12 -10.96 -5.73 -0.24
CA LEU A 12 -9.83 -4.88 0.16
C LEU A 12 -10.12 -4.17 1.49
N ASN A 13 -11.30 -3.54 1.59
CA ASN A 13 -11.73 -2.86 2.81
C ASN A 13 -11.72 -3.81 4.01
N LYS A 14 -12.31 -5.01 3.87
CA LYS A 14 -12.36 -6.02 4.96
C LYS A 14 -10.96 -6.46 5.39
N LEU A 15 -10.05 -6.69 4.44
CA LEU A 15 -8.67 -7.10 4.74
C LEU A 15 -7.89 -6.00 5.48
N PHE A 16 -8.03 -4.73 5.10
CA PHE A 16 -7.38 -3.66 5.88
C PHE A 16 -7.98 -3.50 7.28
N HIS A 17 -9.29 -3.74 7.46
CA HIS A 17 -9.90 -3.73 8.79
C HIS A 17 -9.41 -4.90 9.66
N SER A 18 -9.05 -6.06 9.10
CA SER A 18 -8.49 -7.18 9.89
C SER A 18 -7.05 -6.96 10.32
N CYS A 19 -6.31 -6.09 9.63
CA CYS A 19 -4.90 -5.78 9.91
C CYS A 19 -4.70 -5.21 11.32
N ILE A 20 -5.55 -4.29 11.76
CA ILE A 20 -5.36 -3.52 13.00
C ILE A 20 -6.39 -3.93 14.06
N LYS A 21 -5.91 -4.15 15.29
CA LYS A 21 -6.75 -4.50 16.45
C LYS A 21 -7.14 -3.27 17.26
N ASP A 22 -7.95 -3.46 18.30
CA ASP A 22 -8.44 -2.36 19.15
C ASP A 22 -7.32 -1.67 19.94
N ASP A 23 -6.21 -2.37 20.20
CA ASP A 23 -5.02 -1.85 20.86
C ASP A 23 -3.98 -1.28 19.88
N ASP A 24 -4.39 -1.01 18.64
CA ASP A 24 -3.54 -0.56 17.53
C ASP A 24 -2.44 -1.55 17.11
N THR A 25 -2.46 -2.80 17.58
CA THR A 25 -1.56 -3.84 17.07
C THR A 25 -1.87 -4.15 15.61
N ILE A 26 -0.86 -4.10 14.74
CA ILE A 26 -0.98 -4.44 13.31
C ILE A 26 -0.38 -5.82 13.05
N ASP A 27 -1.25 -6.77 12.69
CA ASP A 27 -0.89 -8.14 12.32
C ASP A 27 -0.24 -8.18 10.93
N MET A 28 0.91 -8.86 10.83
CA MET A 28 1.71 -8.91 9.62
C MET A 28 1.08 -9.79 8.52
N ASP A 29 0.45 -10.91 8.87
CA ASP A 29 -0.15 -11.81 7.87
C ASP A 29 -1.37 -11.15 7.23
N GLU A 30 -2.21 -10.50 8.03
CA GLU A 30 -3.34 -9.71 7.55
C GLU A 30 -2.87 -8.53 6.69
N TYR A 31 -1.81 -7.83 7.10
CA TYR A 31 -1.22 -6.73 6.32
C TYR A 31 -0.72 -7.18 4.95
N VAL A 32 0.01 -8.30 4.90
CA VAL A 32 0.49 -8.91 3.65
C VAL A 32 -0.69 -9.31 2.76
N ASN A 33 -1.73 -9.94 3.32
CA ASN A 33 -2.92 -10.33 2.56
C ASN A 33 -3.68 -9.11 2.01
N ALA A 34 -3.80 -8.03 2.78
CA ALA A 34 -4.40 -6.77 2.33
C ALA A 34 -3.60 -6.14 1.17
N TYR A 35 -2.27 -6.15 1.25
CA TYR A 35 -1.41 -5.66 0.18
C TYR A 35 -1.48 -6.50 -1.10
N GLU A 36 -1.67 -7.81 -0.99
CA GLU A 36 -1.90 -8.66 -2.16
C GLU A 36 -3.18 -8.28 -2.89
N GLU A 37 -4.26 -8.00 -2.16
CA GLU A 37 -5.49 -7.48 -2.79
C GLU A 37 -5.27 -6.07 -3.36
N LEU A 38 -4.56 -5.20 -2.64
CA LEU A 38 -4.20 -3.86 -3.12
C LEU A 38 -3.40 -3.91 -4.43
N SER A 39 -2.51 -4.88 -4.57
CA SER A 39 -1.69 -5.06 -5.78
C SER A 39 -2.54 -5.28 -7.05
N LYS A 40 -3.72 -5.88 -6.90
CA LYS A 40 -4.68 -6.07 -8.00
C LYS A 40 -5.28 -4.75 -8.48
N LEU A 41 -5.37 -3.73 -7.62
CA LEU A 41 -5.81 -2.39 -8.01
C LEU A 41 -4.85 -1.76 -9.04
N PHE A 42 -3.54 -1.95 -8.89
CA PHE A 42 -2.55 -1.40 -9.83
C PHE A 42 -2.69 -1.98 -11.23
N HIS A 43 -3.24 -3.19 -11.37
CA HIS A 43 -3.56 -3.76 -12.69
C HIS A 43 -4.72 -3.03 -13.38
N ILE A 44 -5.65 -2.44 -12.63
CA ILE A 44 -6.74 -1.62 -13.18
C ILE A 44 -6.20 -0.30 -13.75
N LEU A 45 -5.12 0.24 -13.16
CA LEU A 45 -4.49 1.49 -13.60
C LEU A 45 -3.73 1.34 -14.94
N GLY A 46 -3.52 0.11 -15.42
CA GLY A 46 -2.99 -0.18 -16.76
C GLY A 46 -1.57 -0.75 -16.76
N SER A 47 -1.15 -1.28 -17.90
CA SER A 47 0.11 -2.03 -18.06
C SER A 47 1.38 -1.21 -17.78
N VAL A 48 1.31 0.12 -17.93
CA VAL A 48 2.43 1.02 -17.60
C VAL A 48 2.73 0.99 -16.09
N PHE A 49 1.77 0.67 -15.24
CA PHE A 49 1.96 0.52 -13.79
C PHE A 49 2.43 -0.88 -13.37
N SER A 50 2.74 -1.77 -14.33
CA SER A 50 3.24 -3.13 -14.03
C SER A 50 4.52 -3.12 -13.19
N PHE A 51 5.42 -2.15 -13.38
CA PHE A 51 6.63 -2.02 -12.56
C PHE A 51 6.29 -1.71 -11.09
N VAL A 52 5.26 -0.90 -10.82
CA VAL A 52 4.79 -0.59 -9.45
C VAL A 52 4.25 -1.86 -8.81
N ASN A 53 3.44 -2.62 -9.56
CA ASN A 53 2.89 -3.87 -9.08
C ASN A 53 4.00 -4.89 -8.74
N SER A 54 4.98 -5.08 -9.62
CA SER A 54 6.12 -5.97 -9.37
C SER A 54 6.89 -5.56 -8.11
N ASP A 55 7.14 -4.26 -7.93
CA ASP A 55 7.84 -3.72 -6.76
C ASP A 55 7.08 -3.99 -5.43
N VAL A 56 5.75 -3.89 -5.45
CA VAL A 56 4.89 -4.22 -4.31
C VAL A 56 4.88 -5.73 -4.05
N VAL A 57 4.65 -6.55 -5.08
CA VAL A 57 4.60 -8.01 -4.97
C VAL A 57 5.91 -8.58 -4.41
N GLU A 58 7.05 -8.07 -4.87
CA GLU A 58 8.36 -8.48 -4.35
C GLU A 58 8.49 -8.22 -2.84
N LYS A 59 8.10 -7.03 -2.37
CA LYS A 59 8.21 -6.64 -0.95
C LYS A 59 7.25 -7.41 -0.05
N VAL A 60 6.03 -7.60 -0.52
CA VAL A 60 5.04 -8.48 0.14
C VAL A 60 5.61 -9.90 0.25
N GLY A 61 6.26 -10.39 -0.80
CA GLY A 61 6.97 -11.68 -0.80
C GLY A 61 8.04 -11.75 0.29
N ILE A 62 8.88 -10.72 0.42
CA ILE A 62 9.93 -10.66 1.46
C ILE A 62 9.33 -10.76 2.87
N LEU A 63 8.27 -10.00 3.18
CA LEU A 63 7.61 -10.06 4.49
C LEU A 63 6.97 -11.42 4.73
N ARG A 64 6.34 -12.01 3.71
CA ARG A 64 5.77 -13.35 3.75
C ARG A 64 6.82 -14.43 3.98
N ASP A 65 8.03 -14.26 3.45
CA ASP A 65 9.14 -15.20 3.66
C ASP A 65 9.68 -15.13 5.09
N TYR A 66 9.72 -13.95 5.71
CA TYR A 66 10.03 -13.83 7.14
C TYR A 66 8.98 -14.49 8.04
N ARG A 67 7.69 -14.38 7.68
CA ARG A 67 6.61 -15.10 8.37
C ARG A 67 6.69 -16.63 8.26
N LYS A 68 7.53 -17.15 7.35
CA LYS A 68 7.81 -18.59 7.18
C LYS A 68 9.20 -18.99 7.66
N SER A 69 10.00 -18.06 8.19
CA SER A 69 11.37 -18.33 8.64
C SER A 69 11.40 -18.81 10.10
N PRO A 70 12.56 -19.30 10.60
CA PRO A 70 12.71 -19.64 12.02
C PRO A 70 12.39 -18.49 12.97
N GLU A 71 12.52 -17.24 12.52
CA GLU A 71 12.22 -16.02 13.26
C GLU A 71 10.74 -15.58 13.17
N ALA A 72 9.85 -16.40 12.59
CA ALA A 72 8.47 -16.00 12.30
C ALA A 72 7.75 -15.35 13.50
N SER A 73 7.97 -15.82 14.73
CA SER A 73 7.37 -15.26 15.95
C SER A 73 7.71 -13.78 16.19
N ASP A 74 8.91 -13.35 15.79
CA ASP A 74 9.33 -11.95 15.88
C ASP A 74 8.71 -11.09 14.79
N TYR A 75 8.12 -11.69 13.75
CA TYR A 75 7.50 -11.00 12.62
C TYR A 75 5.97 -11.05 12.65
N GLU A 76 5.34 -11.55 13.73
CA GLU A 76 3.87 -11.63 13.86
C GLU A 76 3.17 -10.28 13.71
N THR A 77 3.80 -9.21 14.21
CA THR A 77 3.26 -7.85 14.13
C THR A 77 4.32 -6.90 13.61
N ILE A 78 3.90 -5.78 13.03
CA ILE A 78 4.82 -4.73 12.56
C ILE A 78 5.74 -4.26 13.71
N GLU A 79 5.18 -4.04 14.90
CA GLU A 79 5.96 -3.53 16.03
C GLU A 79 6.97 -4.56 16.56
N LYS A 80 6.58 -5.84 16.66
CA LYS A 80 7.50 -6.92 17.05
C LYS A 80 8.67 -7.02 16.08
N MET A 81 8.37 -6.99 14.77
CA MET A 81 9.39 -7.06 13.71
C MET A 81 10.41 -5.93 13.86
N ILE A 82 9.92 -4.69 13.96
CA ILE A 82 10.79 -3.52 14.06
C ILE A 82 11.65 -3.60 15.34
N LYS A 83 11.05 -3.89 16.50
CA LYS A 83 11.78 -4.03 17.76
C LYS A 83 12.85 -5.11 17.70
N TYR A 84 12.52 -6.26 17.12
CA TYR A 84 13.46 -7.37 16.93
C TYR A 84 14.64 -6.95 16.05
N GLU A 85 14.37 -6.35 14.88
CA GLU A 85 15.44 -5.96 13.96
C GLU A 85 16.32 -4.84 14.52
N VAL A 86 15.74 -3.89 15.27
CA VAL A 86 16.48 -2.83 15.98
C VAL A 86 17.40 -3.42 17.04
N ALA A 87 16.86 -4.28 17.92
CA ALA A 87 17.63 -4.91 19.00
C ALA A 87 18.82 -5.73 18.47
N ASN A 88 18.65 -6.37 17.32
CA ASN A 88 19.68 -7.19 16.68
C ASN A 88 20.56 -6.41 15.67
N LYS A 89 20.31 -5.11 15.46
CA LYS A 89 21.04 -4.25 14.51
C LYS A 89 21.03 -4.79 13.07
N ILE A 90 19.87 -5.29 12.63
CA ILE A 90 19.67 -5.87 11.30
C ILE A 90 18.66 -5.10 10.44
N THR A 91 18.31 -3.86 10.82
CA THR A 91 17.38 -2.99 10.08
C THR A 91 17.89 -2.56 8.70
N ASP A 92 19.20 -2.60 8.45
CA ASP A 92 19.80 -2.37 7.12
C ASP A 92 20.86 -3.45 6.80
N ASN A 93 20.40 -4.67 6.59
CA ASN A 93 21.29 -5.77 6.26
C ASN A 93 21.68 -5.75 4.76
N LYS A 94 23.00 -5.80 4.49
CA LYS A 94 23.55 -5.81 3.12
C LYS A 94 23.39 -7.15 2.40
N LYS A 95 23.21 -8.25 3.13
CA LYS A 95 23.11 -9.61 2.59
C LYS A 95 21.68 -10.04 2.28
N LYS A 96 20.72 -9.55 3.06
CA LYS A 96 19.28 -9.85 2.93
C LYS A 96 18.49 -8.58 3.18
N ALA A 97 17.46 -8.31 2.39
CA ALA A 97 16.57 -7.20 2.65
C ALA A 97 15.86 -7.39 4.00
N SER A 98 16.01 -6.42 4.91
CA SER A 98 15.37 -6.40 6.22
C SER A 98 13.87 -6.11 6.11
N GLY A 99 13.09 -6.61 7.08
CA GLY A 99 11.67 -6.38 7.19
C GLY A 99 11.32 -4.91 7.38
N SER A 100 12.00 -4.22 8.30
CA SER A 100 11.81 -2.78 8.57
C SER A 100 12.07 -1.91 7.35
N ARG A 101 13.14 -2.17 6.60
CA ARG A 101 13.44 -1.43 5.37
C ARG A 101 12.44 -1.74 4.27
N THR A 102 12.02 -3.00 4.14
CA THR A 102 11.04 -3.46 3.15
C THR A 102 9.67 -2.83 3.41
N LEU A 103 9.20 -2.93 4.65
CA LEU A 103 7.94 -2.36 5.12
C LEU A 103 7.92 -0.84 4.91
N LEU A 104 9.05 -0.13 5.08
CA LEU A 104 9.09 1.33 4.91
C LEU A 104 8.67 1.77 3.50
N ARG A 105 9.01 1.00 2.46
CA ARG A 105 8.54 1.31 1.09
C ARG A 105 7.04 1.06 0.94
N LEU A 106 6.54 -0.04 1.49
CA LEU A 106 5.11 -0.36 1.48
C LEU A 106 4.32 0.71 2.24
N HIS A 107 4.80 1.10 3.43
CA HIS A 107 4.25 2.17 4.26
C HIS A 107 4.12 3.50 3.53
N ARG A 108 5.17 3.94 2.82
CA ARG A 108 5.10 5.14 1.95
C ARG A 108 4.08 5.00 0.82
N ALA A 109 3.96 3.80 0.24
CA ALA A 109 2.94 3.51 -0.75
C ALA A 109 1.53 3.49 -0.15
N LEU A 110 1.37 3.13 1.13
CA LEU A 110 0.09 3.14 1.85
C LEU A 110 -0.47 4.56 1.94
N GLU A 111 0.38 5.53 2.27
CA GLU A 111 0.03 6.95 2.32
C GLU A 111 -0.53 7.41 0.97
N PHE A 112 0.18 7.05 -0.11
CA PHE A 112 -0.25 7.36 -1.47
C PHE A 112 -1.59 6.71 -1.82
N THR A 113 -1.79 5.41 -1.53
CA THR A 113 -3.04 4.74 -1.87
C THR A 113 -4.21 5.23 -1.03
N SER A 114 -3.99 5.50 0.26
CA SER A 114 -5.00 6.10 1.14
C SER A 114 -5.44 7.45 0.56
N ARG A 115 -4.47 8.32 0.24
CA ARG A 115 -4.75 9.63 -0.35
C ARG A 115 -5.46 9.52 -1.70
N LEU A 116 -5.00 8.63 -2.58
CA LEU A 116 -5.62 8.41 -3.89
C LEU A 116 -7.07 7.95 -3.77
N MET A 117 -7.37 6.99 -2.90
CA MET A 117 -8.74 6.49 -2.70
C MET A 117 -9.66 7.58 -2.15
N HIS A 118 -9.16 8.36 -1.18
CA HIS A 118 -9.88 9.53 -0.66
C HIS A 118 -10.15 10.56 -1.78
N ASP A 119 -9.13 10.93 -2.55
CA ASP A 119 -9.27 11.96 -3.57
C ASP A 119 -10.21 11.52 -4.70
N VAL A 120 -10.18 10.24 -5.10
CA VAL A 120 -11.16 9.70 -6.06
C VAL A 120 -12.58 9.74 -5.52
N LYS A 121 -12.76 9.48 -4.22
CA LYS A 121 -14.06 9.52 -3.54
C LYS A 121 -14.67 10.93 -3.60
N VAL A 122 -13.89 11.96 -3.31
CA VAL A 122 -14.39 13.35 -3.22
C VAL A 122 -14.32 14.12 -4.54
N ALA A 123 -13.63 13.59 -5.55
CA ALA A 123 -13.53 14.20 -6.87
C ALA A 123 -14.87 14.30 -7.61
N ASP A 124 -14.99 15.34 -8.43
CA ASP A 124 -16.14 15.54 -9.31
C ASP A 124 -16.20 14.48 -10.41
N GLU A 125 -17.39 14.25 -10.97
CA GLU A 125 -17.59 13.22 -12.01
C GLU A 125 -16.70 13.43 -13.25
N HIS A 126 -16.40 14.69 -13.57
CA HIS A 126 -15.63 15.09 -14.75
C HIS A 126 -14.11 15.18 -14.51
N ASP A 127 -13.66 14.96 -13.28
CA ASP A 127 -12.23 15.00 -12.97
C ASP A 127 -11.48 13.84 -13.61
N LYS A 128 -10.25 14.13 -14.04
CA LYS A 128 -9.38 13.16 -14.71
C LYS A 128 -8.57 12.41 -13.68
N MET A 129 -8.55 11.07 -13.79
CA MET A 129 -7.66 10.22 -12.98
C MET A 129 -6.20 10.63 -13.07
N SER A 130 -5.75 11.18 -14.21
CA SER A 130 -4.39 11.68 -14.38
C SER A 130 -4.06 12.84 -13.45
N HIS A 131 -5.01 13.76 -13.22
CA HIS A 131 -4.85 14.88 -12.31
C HIS A 131 -4.86 14.41 -10.86
N ILE A 132 -5.92 13.69 -10.47
CA ILE A 132 -6.12 13.15 -9.12
C ILE A 132 -4.89 12.33 -8.67
N THR A 133 -4.46 11.39 -9.51
CA THR A 133 -3.33 10.51 -9.18
C THR A 133 -2.01 11.27 -9.10
N LYS A 134 -1.81 12.25 -9.98
CA LYS A 134 -0.59 13.08 -9.95
C LYS A 134 -0.53 13.92 -8.67
N GLU A 135 -1.63 14.53 -8.25
CA GLU A 135 -1.67 15.31 -7.01
C GLU A 135 -1.43 14.44 -5.78
N ALA A 136 -2.09 13.28 -5.69
CA ALA A 136 -1.85 12.33 -4.61
C ALA A 136 -0.39 11.88 -4.56
N TYR A 137 0.21 11.57 -5.71
CA TYR A 137 1.62 11.19 -5.82
C TYR A 137 2.57 12.32 -5.39
N ASP A 138 2.35 13.53 -5.92
CA ASP A 138 3.17 14.70 -5.63
C ASP A 138 3.14 15.04 -4.13
N ALA A 139 1.99 14.88 -3.48
CA ALA A 139 1.81 15.12 -2.05
C ALA A 139 2.44 14.06 -1.13
N THR A 140 2.71 12.84 -1.63
CA THR A 140 3.12 11.69 -0.81
C THR A 140 4.41 11.05 -1.34
N LEU A 141 4.30 9.97 -2.10
CA LEU A 141 5.38 9.09 -2.52
C LEU A 141 6.49 9.79 -3.31
N SER A 142 6.18 10.90 -3.98
CA SER A 142 7.18 11.68 -4.73
C SER A 142 8.33 12.19 -3.85
N LYS A 143 8.09 12.41 -2.54
CA LYS A 143 9.10 12.83 -1.57
C LYS A 143 10.25 11.83 -1.42
N HIS A 144 10.01 10.56 -1.76
CA HIS A 144 10.94 9.45 -1.57
C HIS A 144 11.52 8.92 -2.89
N HIS A 145 11.02 9.41 -4.03
CA HIS A 145 11.43 8.91 -5.34
C HIS A 145 12.51 9.79 -6.00
N PRO A 146 13.57 9.18 -6.58
CA PRO A 146 14.53 9.90 -7.40
C PRO A 146 13.86 10.67 -8.54
N TRP A 147 14.52 11.72 -9.01
CA TRP A 147 14.00 12.58 -10.07
C TRP A 147 13.52 11.82 -11.31
N LEU A 148 14.28 10.79 -11.75
CA LEU A 148 13.93 10.00 -12.93
C LEU A 148 12.62 9.21 -12.73
N ILE A 149 12.42 8.63 -11.55
CA ILE A 149 11.19 7.90 -11.21
C ILE A 149 9.99 8.87 -11.18
N ARG A 150 10.16 10.05 -10.58
CA ARG A 150 9.09 11.09 -10.58
C ARG A 150 8.67 11.48 -11.99
N LYS A 151 9.62 11.67 -12.91
CA LYS A 151 9.31 11.98 -14.32
C LYS A 151 8.58 10.83 -15.01
N GLY A 152 9.00 9.58 -14.77
CA GLY A 152 8.29 8.40 -15.28
C GLY A 152 6.84 8.35 -14.83
N VAL A 153 6.58 8.56 -13.53
CA VAL A 153 5.22 8.59 -12.98
C VAL A 153 4.39 9.72 -13.59
N HIS A 154 4.94 10.94 -13.72
CA HIS A 154 4.24 12.08 -14.34
C HIS A 154 3.83 11.85 -15.80
N VAL A 155 4.53 10.95 -16.51
CA VAL A 155 4.12 10.53 -17.86
C VAL A 155 3.11 9.38 -17.77
N ALA A 156 3.34 8.40 -16.91
CA ALA A 156 2.48 7.22 -16.75
C ALA A 156 1.03 7.57 -16.36
N VAL A 157 0.81 8.63 -15.57
CA VAL A 157 -0.55 9.04 -15.17
C VAL A 157 -1.47 9.37 -16.34
N TYR A 158 -0.94 9.72 -17.53
CA TYR A 158 -1.76 9.98 -18.72
C TYR A 158 -2.29 8.70 -19.38
N THR A 159 -1.78 7.52 -18.99
CA THR A 159 -2.29 6.23 -19.48
C THR A 159 -3.38 5.64 -18.58
N LEU A 160 -3.73 6.34 -17.50
CA LEU A 160 -4.77 5.91 -16.58
C LEU A 160 -6.15 5.86 -17.27
N PRO A 161 -7.03 4.95 -16.84
CA PRO A 161 -8.40 4.91 -17.33
C PRO A 161 -9.16 6.19 -16.97
N THR A 162 -10.32 6.40 -17.60
CA THR A 162 -11.27 7.43 -17.15
C THR A 162 -11.76 7.12 -15.74
N ARG A 163 -12.18 8.14 -14.99
CA ARG A 163 -12.72 7.97 -13.63
C ARG A 163 -13.91 7.01 -13.62
N LYS A 164 -14.82 7.15 -14.59
CA LYS A 164 -15.94 6.22 -14.79
C LYS A 164 -15.46 4.77 -14.93
N HIS A 165 -14.50 4.50 -15.82
CA HIS A 165 -14.01 3.15 -16.03
C HIS A 165 -13.27 2.59 -14.81
N PHE A 166 -12.54 3.44 -14.07
CA PHE A 166 -11.92 3.05 -12.81
C PHE A 166 -12.98 2.58 -11.79
N ILE A 167 -14.06 3.35 -11.61
CA ILE A 167 -15.15 3.02 -10.68
C ILE A 167 -15.88 1.73 -11.08
N GLU A 168 -16.12 1.52 -12.37
CA GLU A 168 -16.71 0.28 -12.90
C GLU A 168 -15.87 -0.97 -12.58
N LYS A 169 -14.56 -0.81 -12.39
CA LYS A 169 -13.64 -1.91 -12.07
C LYS A 169 -13.51 -2.21 -10.58
N LEU A 170 -14.15 -1.43 -9.70
CA LEU A 170 -14.14 -1.67 -8.25
C LEU A 170 -14.97 -2.89 -7.81
N LYS A 171 -15.83 -3.42 -8.70
CA LYS A 171 -16.74 -4.56 -8.44
C LYS A 171 -17.73 -4.38 -7.28
N ALA A 172 -18.10 -3.14 -6.97
CA ALA A 172 -19.22 -2.87 -6.08
C ALA A 172 -20.57 -3.06 -6.78
N LYS A 173 -21.67 -3.12 -6.01
CA LYS A 173 -23.04 -3.22 -6.53
C LYS A 173 -23.40 -2.06 -7.47
N ASP A 174 -22.93 -0.87 -7.11
CA ASP A 174 -23.14 0.36 -7.86
C ASP A 174 -21.98 1.36 -7.59
N PRO A 175 -21.85 2.43 -8.39
CA PRO A 175 -20.81 3.44 -8.21
C PRO A 175 -20.81 4.11 -6.82
N VAL A 176 -21.98 4.31 -6.20
CA VAL A 176 -22.09 4.99 -4.90
C VAL A 176 -21.45 4.13 -3.81
N GLN A 177 -21.77 2.84 -3.79
CA GLN A 177 -21.19 1.88 -2.87
C GLN A 177 -19.68 1.72 -3.12
N GLY A 178 -19.22 1.67 -4.37
CA GLY A 178 -17.80 1.57 -4.69
C GLY A 178 -17.00 2.76 -4.16
N LEU A 179 -17.54 3.98 -4.34
CA LEU A 179 -16.98 5.20 -3.79
C LEU A 179 -17.00 5.18 -2.25
N GLU A 180 -18.08 4.70 -1.62
CA GLU A 180 -18.14 4.56 -0.16
C GLU A 180 -17.04 3.63 0.39
N TYR A 181 -16.81 2.48 -0.25
CA TYR A 181 -15.71 1.60 0.15
C TYR A 181 -14.33 2.21 -0.11
N LEU A 182 -14.14 3.02 -1.16
CA LEU A 182 -12.89 3.78 -1.33
C LEU A 182 -12.62 4.69 -0.13
N GLY A 183 -13.64 5.45 0.32
CA GLY A 183 -13.51 6.32 1.50
C GLY A 183 -13.19 5.52 2.77
N LYS A 184 -13.96 4.46 3.05
CA LYS A 184 -13.72 3.59 4.21
C LYS A 184 -12.34 2.93 4.19
N THR A 185 -11.89 2.51 3.00
CA THR A 185 -10.55 1.92 2.82
C THR A 185 -9.48 2.98 3.04
N ALA A 186 -9.65 4.20 2.53
CA ALA A 186 -8.73 5.30 2.75
C ALA A 186 -8.56 5.60 4.26
N ASP A 187 -9.67 5.65 5.00
CA ASP A 187 -9.67 5.94 6.43
C ASP A 187 -8.91 4.88 7.23
N ILE A 188 -9.17 3.59 6.99
CA ILE A 188 -8.47 2.50 7.69
C ILE A 188 -6.99 2.44 7.31
N GLN A 189 -6.64 2.68 6.04
CA GLN A 189 -5.25 2.78 5.60
C GLN A 189 -4.53 3.95 6.29
N GLN A 190 -5.20 5.10 6.45
CA GLN A 190 -4.64 6.25 7.16
C GLN A 190 -4.41 5.95 8.64
N ARG A 191 -5.32 5.21 9.30
CA ARG A 191 -5.12 4.76 10.69
C ARG A 191 -3.90 3.85 10.81
N ILE A 192 -3.79 2.83 9.95
CA ILE A 192 -2.64 1.90 9.91
C ILE A 192 -1.34 2.67 9.64
N PHE A 193 -1.37 3.62 8.71
CA PHE A 193 -0.25 4.50 8.41
C PHE A 193 0.17 5.27 9.67
N ASN A 194 -0.74 5.95 10.36
CA ASN A 194 -0.40 6.76 11.54
C ASN A 194 0.25 5.94 12.66
N VAL A 195 -0.26 4.74 12.91
CA VAL A 195 0.31 3.81 13.91
C VAL A 195 1.71 3.36 13.48
N THR A 196 1.87 2.96 12.22
CA THR A 196 3.15 2.52 11.67
C THR A 196 4.18 3.66 11.66
N GLU A 197 3.77 4.86 11.26
CA GLU A 197 4.56 6.09 11.24
C GLU A 197 5.07 6.45 12.64
N ALA A 198 4.23 6.31 13.67
CA ALA A 198 4.65 6.52 15.06
C ALA A 198 5.74 5.54 15.50
N ILE A 199 5.66 4.27 15.06
CA ILE A 199 6.71 3.27 15.33
C ILE A 199 8.01 3.66 14.62
N TYR A 200 7.98 3.97 13.31
CA TYR A 200 9.17 4.42 12.58
C TYR A 200 9.81 5.67 13.18
N THR A 201 8.98 6.61 13.66
CA THR A 201 9.45 7.83 14.31
C THR A 201 10.12 7.53 15.65
N ARG A 202 9.50 6.68 16.47
CA ARG A 202 10.03 6.31 17.80
C ARG A 202 11.37 5.58 17.71
N GLU A 203 11.54 4.75 16.70
CA GLU A 203 12.76 3.94 16.49
C GLU A 203 13.80 4.63 15.57
N ASP A 204 13.53 5.87 15.11
CA ASP A 204 14.38 6.65 14.18
C ASP A 204 14.74 5.91 12.88
N LEU A 205 13.73 5.32 12.22
CA LEU A 205 13.93 4.44 11.05
C LEU A 205 13.48 5.05 9.71
N HIS A 206 13.08 6.33 9.68
CA HIS A 206 12.64 6.99 8.44
C HIS A 206 13.74 7.13 7.39
N GLY A 207 15.00 7.14 7.84
CA GLY A 207 16.19 7.30 7.01
C GLY A 207 16.75 5.99 6.44
N LEU A 208 16.08 4.85 6.62
CA LEU A 208 16.57 3.58 6.05
C LEU A 208 16.74 3.70 4.52
N PRO A 209 17.88 3.24 3.97
CA PRO A 209 18.20 3.37 2.55
C PRO A 209 17.26 2.54 1.69
#